data_AF-A0A956SPN7-F1
#
_entry.id   AF-A0A956SPN7-F1
#
_cell.length_a   1.000
_cell.length_b   1.000
_cell.length_c   1.000
_cell.angle_alpha   90.00
_cell.angle_beta   90.00
_cell.angle_gamma   90.00
#
_symmetry.space_group_name_H-M   'P 1'
#
loop_
_entity.id
_entity.type
_entity.pdbx_description
1 polymer ?
#
loop_
_entity_poly.entity_id
_entity_poly.type
_entity_poly.pdbx_seq_one_letter_code
_entity_poly.pdbx_strand_id
1 'polypeptide(L)'
;MTSLLTPEIERAETVSRRTDAPMPDAAVDGTALLRQAADRVAPVWPLEHFVAVNPYLGLLEFPWEVAAHRLARVDGGRVTMPRTFYLDGAPAAPTPEPAPVDDAARIPTVADVYGMASGRDWSTMVIEWTSTWAAAHFDLRQAAWSSRAQDGDSPYAAWRAEAMVDRRPELLGVRGARRLVAALPDDPAALVPLALARLGIGAGELELYLHRLALTVPGWVGVARQRGWATGLQGGVDDRAAEVVAVRLAWDLVLHEALGDGAARAAWDAAVARAFPASSAEAMSPDLREELVLHDAYELAAQDRLLAAISTGGVAPTPGRPALQAVFCIDVRSEVFRRALEREHPSVATIGFAGFFGASLEYVPLGHAHGGARCPVLLTPRHVIPESVAGAGVDETSELLGLRLMRRRAAKAWKSFRVAAVSSFAFVETMGL
;
A
#
# COMPACT_ATOMS: atom_id res chain seq x y z
N MET A 1 19.46 52.20 20.37
CA MET A 1 20.01 51.37 21.46
C MET A 1 19.28 50.05 21.40
N THR A 2 19.54 49.26 20.36
CA THR A 2 20.55 48.19 20.33
C THR A 2 20.10 46.98 21.13
N SER A 3 20.05 45.85 20.44
CA SER A 3 19.79 44.49 20.95
C SER A 3 18.32 44.14 21.10
N LEU A 4 17.79 43.38 20.14
CA LEU A 4 16.82 42.28 20.27
C LEU A 4 16.62 41.69 18.85
N LEU A 5 17.74 41.25 18.26
CA LEU A 5 17.78 40.37 17.08
C LEU A 5 18.64 39.17 17.51
N THR A 6 18.15 37.96 17.21
CA THR A 6 18.74 36.63 17.51
C THR A 6 18.60 36.20 18.98
N PRO A 7 17.81 35.14 19.31
CA PRO A 7 18.15 33.76 18.94
C PRO A 7 16.92 32.87 18.63
N GLU A 8 16.63 32.60 17.37
CA GLU A 8 15.71 31.50 16.97
C GLU A 8 16.39 30.43 16.11
N ILE A 9 17.69 30.56 15.84
CA ILE A 9 18.47 29.57 15.06
C ILE A 9 19.06 28.47 15.96
N GLU A 10 19.13 28.66 17.28
CA GLU A 10 19.69 27.65 18.22
C GLU A 10 18.67 26.59 18.71
N ARG A 11 17.40 26.66 18.33
CA ARG A 11 16.40 25.62 18.71
C ARG A 11 16.26 24.46 17.72
N ALA A 12 16.97 24.52 16.59
CA ALA A 12 17.05 23.40 15.65
C ALA A 12 18.12 22.35 16.02
N GLU A 13 18.99 22.61 17.00
CA GLU A 13 20.11 21.71 17.36
C GLU A 13 19.87 20.84 18.62
N THR A 14 18.65 20.80 19.18
CA THR A 14 18.41 20.02 20.43
C THR A 14 17.16 19.13 20.41
N VAL A 15 16.72 18.70 19.23
CA VAL A 15 15.85 17.52 19.05
C VAL A 15 16.57 16.48 18.20
N SER A 16 17.78 16.12 18.63
CA SER A 16 18.51 14.97 18.10
C SER A 16 19.02 14.18 19.29
N ARG A 17 18.20 13.21 19.71
CA ARG A 17 18.57 12.06 20.56
C ARG A 17 17.42 11.05 20.58
N ARG A 18 17.00 10.66 19.39
CA ARG A 18 16.41 9.34 19.13
C ARG A 18 16.73 8.90 17.70
N THR A 19 17.93 9.22 17.26
CA THR A 19 18.55 8.72 16.04
C THR A 19 19.62 7.72 16.47
N ASP A 20 19.46 6.50 15.98
CA ASP A 20 20.48 5.48 15.78
C ASP A 20 21.50 5.31 16.92
N ALA A 21 21.09 4.60 17.97
CA ALA A 21 22.06 3.73 18.61
C ALA A 21 22.41 2.63 17.59
N PRO A 22 23.68 2.42 17.21
CA PRO A 22 24.04 1.22 16.46
C PRO A 22 23.60 0.05 17.34
N MET A 23 22.67 -0.76 16.82
CA MET A 23 22.34 -2.00 17.49
C MET A 23 23.65 -2.76 17.68
N PRO A 24 24.05 -3.09 18.92
CA PRO A 24 25.19 -3.99 19.12
C PRO A 24 24.85 -5.28 18.38
N ASP A 25 25.88 -5.96 17.89
CA ASP A 25 25.96 -7.19 17.06
C ASP A 25 25.12 -8.39 17.59
N ALA A 26 23.84 -8.13 17.82
CA ALA A 26 22.79 -9.06 18.18
C ALA A 26 22.20 -9.58 16.87
N ALA A 27 21.98 -10.88 16.80
CA ALA A 27 21.39 -11.54 15.64
C ALA A 27 20.22 -10.71 15.09
N VAL A 28 20.37 -10.23 13.86
CA VAL A 28 19.37 -9.39 13.18
C VAL A 28 18.05 -10.17 13.14
N ASP A 29 16.99 -9.61 13.73
CA ASP A 29 15.66 -10.19 13.69
C ASP A 29 15.05 -10.02 12.29
N GLY A 30 15.18 -11.07 11.47
CA GLY A 30 14.71 -11.05 10.09
C GLY A 30 13.20 -10.88 9.96
N THR A 31 12.42 -11.43 10.90
CA THR A 31 10.97 -11.29 10.92
C THR A 31 10.58 -9.85 11.18
N ALA A 32 11.20 -9.21 12.17
CA ALA A 32 10.95 -7.81 12.50
C ALA A 32 11.28 -6.88 11.33
N LEU A 33 12.41 -7.09 10.63
CA LEU A 33 12.79 -6.28 9.48
C LEU A 33 11.83 -6.42 8.30
N LEU A 34 11.40 -7.63 7.96
CA LEU A 34 10.44 -7.85 6.88
C LEU A 34 9.08 -7.22 7.21
N ARG A 35 8.62 -7.34 8.46
CA ARG A 35 7.40 -6.67 8.94
C ARG A 35 7.52 -5.16 8.85
N GLN A 36 8.60 -4.59 9.36
CA GLN A 36 8.81 -3.15 9.35
C GLN A 36 8.76 -2.60 7.91
N ALA A 37 9.43 -3.27 6.97
CA ALA A 37 9.40 -2.89 5.56
C ALA A 37 7.99 -3.01 4.93
N ALA A 38 7.27 -4.08 5.22
CA ALA A 38 5.90 -4.26 4.76
C ALA A 38 4.95 -3.20 5.36
N ASP A 39 5.14 -2.84 6.62
CA ASP A 39 4.33 -1.86 7.32
C ASP A 39 4.46 -0.43 6.76
N ARG A 40 5.52 -0.16 5.99
CA ARG A 40 5.70 1.10 5.26
C ARG A 40 4.70 1.29 4.11
N VAL A 41 4.17 0.21 3.54
CA VAL A 41 3.29 0.28 2.35
C VAL A 41 1.83 0.32 2.79
N ALA A 42 1.05 1.35 2.47
CA ALA A 42 -0.36 1.39 2.90
C ALA A 42 -1.20 0.19 2.40
N PRO A 43 -2.15 -0.33 3.22
CA PRO A 43 -3.11 -1.33 2.77
C PRO A 43 -4.01 -0.81 1.65
N VAL A 44 -4.47 -1.69 0.77
CA VAL A 44 -5.32 -1.35 -0.39
C VAL A 44 -6.59 -2.20 -0.36
N TRP A 45 -7.75 -1.54 -0.47
CA TRP A 45 -9.05 -2.20 -0.52
C TRP A 45 -9.55 -2.36 -1.96
N PRO A 46 -10.27 -3.46 -2.26
CA PRO A 46 -10.86 -3.66 -3.57
C PRO A 46 -11.92 -2.59 -3.86
N LEU A 47 -12.20 -2.33 -5.14
CA LEU A 47 -13.20 -1.35 -5.56
C LEU A 47 -14.60 -1.60 -4.98
N GLU A 48 -14.96 -2.87 -4.73
CA GLU A 48 -16.22 -3.25 -4.09
C GLU A 48 -16.38 -2.67 -2.67
N HIS A 49 -15.26 -2.49 -1.97
CA HIS A 49 -15.18 -2.01 -0.59
C HIS A 49 -14.14 -0.90 -0.46
N PHE A 50 -14.09 0.02 -1.43
CA PHE A 50 -13.03 1.02 -1.50
C PHE A 50 -13.00 1.87 -0.22
N VAL A 51 -11.85 1.87 0.45
CA VAL A 51 -11.55 2.72 1.59
C VAL A 51 -10.37 3.60 1.20
N ALA A 52 -10.58 4.92 1.26
CA ALA A 52 -9.49 5.87 1.09
C ALA A 52 -8.55 5.77 2.30
N VAL A 53 -7.27 5.51 2.04
CA VAL A 53 -6.26 5.35 3.07
C VAL A 53 -5.12 6.29 2.80
N ASN A 54 -4.56 6.85 3.87
CA ASN A 54 -3.38 7.69 3.79
C ASN A 54 -2.26 6.89 3.11
N PRO A 55 -1.76 7.30 1.92
CA PRO A 55 -0.68 6.58 1.24
C PRO A 55 0.60 6.54 2.08
N TYR A 56 0.76 7.46 3.04
CA TYR A 56 1.88 7.55 3.97
C TYR A 56 1.59 6.95 5.35
N LEU A 57 0.55 6.10 5.47
CA LEU A 57 0.16 5.47 6.75
C LEU A 57 1.36 4.79 7.45
N GLY A 58 2.23 4.15 6.68
CA GLY A 58 3.41 3.45 7.19
C GLY A 58 4.61 4.34 7.52
N LEU A 59 4.47 5.66 7.47
CA LEU A 59 5.53 6.65 7.72
C LEU A 59 5.11 7.69 8.76
N LEU A 60 3.96 7.51 9.42
CA LEU A 60 3.38 8.48 10.34
C LEU A 60 4.22 8.73 11.60
N GLU A 61 5.09 7.80 11.96
CA GLU A 61 5.98 7.96 13.12
C GLU A 61 7.20 8.85 12.83
N PHE A 62 7.46 9.16 11.56
CA PHE A 62 8.60 9.96 11.17
C PHE A 62 8.24 11.44 11.09
N PRO A 63 9.19 12.35 11.42
CA PRO A 63 9.12 13.73 10.96
C PRO A 63 8.95 13.78 9.44
N TRP A 64 8.25 14.81 8.96
CA TRP A 64 7.89 14.95 7.55
C TRP A 64 9.11 14.92 6.62
N GLU A 65 10.17 15.60 7.00
CA GLU A 65 11.44 15.67 6.28
C GLU A 65 12.13 14.30 6.16
N VAL A 66 12.03 13.48 7.21
CA VAL A 66 12.57 12.11 7.22
C VAL A 66 11.72 11.21 6.32
N ALA A 67 10.40 11.33 6.39
CA ALA A 67 9.48 10.60 5.50
C ALA A 67 9.70 11.00 4.03
N ALA A 68 9.86 12.29 3.75
CA ALA A 68 10.15 12.84 2.43
C ALA A 68 11.46 12.28 1.87
N HIS A 69 12.54 12.35 2.66
CA HIS A 69 13.84 11.83 2.28
C HIS A 69 13.77 10.33 1.98
N ARG A 70 13.10 9.59 2.87
CA ARG A 70 12.91 8.15 2.72
C ARG A 70 12.16 7.79 1.44
N LEU A 71 11.05 8.47 1.13
CA LEU A 71 10.24 8.24 -0.07
C LEU A 71 11.00 8.54 -1.36
N ALA A 72 11.74 9.65 -1.38
CA ALA A 72 12.63 9.99 -2.49
C ALA A 72 13.67 8.88 -2.73
N ARG A 73 14.21 8.31 -1.66
CA ARG A 73 15.18 7.20 -1.72
C ARG A 73 14.57 5.88 -2.20
N VAL A 74 13.31 5.55 -1.89
CA VAL A 74 12.75 4.22 -2.20
C VAL A 74 11.96 4.14 -3.50
N ASP A 75 11.32 5.21 -3.96
CA ASP A 75 10.55 5.19 -5.21
C ASP A 75 10.75 6.46 -6.04
N GLY A 76 11.67 7.34 -5.64
CA GLY A 76 11.84 8.66 -6.25
C GLY A 76 10.65 9.59 -6.00
N GLY A 77 9.68 9.16 -5.17
CA GLY A 77 8.46 9.89 -4.89
C GLY A 77 8.75 11.20 -4.16
N ARG A 78 8.01 12.24 -4.51
CA ARG A 78 8.08 13.56 -3.87
C ARG A 78 6.80 13.83 -3.11
N VAL A 79 6.95 14.42 -1.93
CA VAL A 79 5.83 14.82 -1.06
C VAL A 79 5.57 16.32 -1.11
N THR A 80 6.38 17.04 -1.86
CA THR A 80 6.32 18.49 -2.11
C THR A 80 5.89 18.76 -3.56
N MET A 81 5.47 19.99 -3.81
CA MET A 81 5.26 20.49 -5.17
C MET A 81 6.62 20.83 -5.83
N PRO A 82 6.71 20.88 -7.17
CA PRO A 82 7.93 21.33 -7.83
C PRO A 82 8.24 22.79 -7.50
N ARG A 83 9.52 23.20 -7.48
CA ARG A 83 9.92 24.55 -7.06
C ARG A 83 9.19 25.69 -7.79
N THR A 84 8.91 25.51 -9.08
CA THR A 84 8.15 26.46 -9.90
C THR A 84 6.78 26.78 -9.30
N PHE A 85 6.11 25.79 -8.71
CA PHE A 85 4.82 26.00 -8.04
C PHE A 85 4.91 27.03 -6.90
N TYR A 86 5.99 26.99 -6.12
CA TYR A 86 6.17 27.92 -5.01
C TYR A 86 6.61 29.32 -5.47
N LEU A 87 7.39 29.39 -6.55
CA LEU A 87 7.93 30.64 -7.08
C LEU A 87 6.91 31.46 -7.87
N ASP A 88 6.04 30.81 -8.65
CA ASP A 88 5.07 31.48 -9.52
C ASP A 88 3.82 31.99 -8.78
N GLY A 89 3.74 31.72 -7.46
CA GLY A 89 2.55 31.95 -6.65
C GLY A 89 1.51 30.86 -6.91
N ALA A 90 1.25 30.03 -5.90
CA ALA A 90 0.32 28.91 -6.02
C ALA A 90 -1.02 29.36 -6.64
N PRO A 91 -1.50 28.70 -7.70
CA PRO A 91 -2.75 29.08 -8.36
C PRO A 91 -3.94 28.96 -7.40
N ALA A 92 -4.95 29.81 -7.58
CA ALA A 92 -6.16 29.84 -6.74
C ALA A 92 -6.91 28.49 -6.68
N ALA A 93 -6.69 27.63 -7.67
CA ALA A 93 -7.04 26.21 -7.63
C ALA A 93 -5.79 25.43 -8.07
N PRO A 94 -5.13 24.66 -7.18
CA PRO A 94 -4.06 23.79 -7.59
C PRO A 94 -4.65 22.72 -8.52
N THR A 95 -4.16 22.63 -9.75
CA THR A 95 -4.01 21.34 -10.41
C THR A 95 -2.64 20.82 -9.98
N PRO A 96 -2.56 20.05 -8.89
CA PRO A 96 -1.27 19.59 -8.41
C PRO A 96 -0.74 18.56 -9.41
N GLU A 97 0.20 18.97 -10.26
CA GLU A 97 1.13 18.03 -10.85
C GLU A 97 2.27 17.86 -9.83
N PRO A 98 2.38 16.68 -9.19
CA PRO A 98 3.51 16.42 -8.32
C PRO A 98 4.80 16.57 -9.11
N ALA A 99 5.87 16.98 -8.41
CA ALA A 99 7.16 17.10 -9.03
C ALA A 99 7.57 15.74 -9.66
N PRO A 100 8.23 15.75 -10.83
CA PRO A 100 8.65 14.52 -11.47
C PRO A 100 9.53 13.69 -10.54
N VAL A 101 9.34 12.38 -10.64
CA VAL A 101 10.07 11.37 -9.87
C VAL A 101 11.56 11.50 -10.15
N ASP A 102 12.37 11.53 -9.09
CA ASP A 102 13.83 11.59 -9.21
C ASP A 102 14.42 10.17 -9.19
N ASP A 103 14.64 9.60 -10.37
CA ASP A 103 15.22 8.27 -10.52
C ASP A 103 16.67 8.18 -10.07
N ALA A 104 17.41 9.30 -10.03
CA ALA A 104 18.82 9.30 -9.63
C ALA A 104 18.99 9.16 -8.11
N ALA A 105 18.01 9.61 -7.33
CA ALA A 105 17.99 9.48 -5.87
C ALA A 105 17.50 8.09 -5.40
N ARG A 106 16.87 7.32 -6.29
CA ARG A 106 16.27 6.03 -5.97
C ARG A 106 17.33 4.96 -5.72
N ILE A 107 17.15 4.17 -4.67
CA ILE A 107 17.96 2.98 -4.38
C ILE A 107 17.73 1.96 -5.49
N PRO A 108 18.78 1.53 -6.21
CA PRO A 108 18.64 0.50 -7.22
C PRO A 108 18.50 -0.88 -6.56
N THR A 109 17.70 -1.75 -7.15
CA THR A 109 17.61 -3.18 -6.81
C THR A 109 18.65 -3.99 -7.57
N VAL A 110 18.88 -5.26 -7.19
CA VAL A 110 19.76 -6.16 -7.96
C VAL A 110 19.25 -6.28 -9.40
N ALA A 111 17.93 -6.37 -9.58
CA ALA A 111 17.30 -6.44 -10.90
C ALA A 111 17.57 -5.19 -11.74
N ASP A 112 17.52 -4.00 -11.14
CA ASP A 112 17.82 -2.73 -11.82
C ASP A 112 19.28 -2.70 -12.31
N VAL A 113 20.24 -2.99 -11.41
CA VAL A 113 21.67 -2.93 -11.74
C VAL A 113 22.06 -3.97 -12.78
N TYR A 114 21.64 -5.22 -12.59
CA TYR A 114 21.96 -6.30 -13.51
C TYR A 114 21.24 -6.13 -14.84
N GLY A 115 20.09 -5.44 -14.84
CA GLY A 115 19.37 -5.13 -16.06
C GLY A 115 20.14 -4.13 -16.92
N MET A 116 20.68 -3.08 -16.30
CA MET A 116 21.58 -2.14 -16.96
C MET A 116 22.84 -2.82 -17.49
N ALA A 117 23.47 -3.70 -16.70
CA ALA A 117 24.71 -4.39 -17.11
C ALA A 117 24.50 -5.37 -18.27
N SER A 118 23.35 -6.04 -18.34
CA SER A 118 23.05 -7.07 -19.35
C SER A 118 22.19 -6.61 -20.52
N GLY A 119 21.65 -5.38 -20.47
CA GLY A 119 20.71 -4.85 -21.46
C GLY A 119 19.33 -5.51 -21.47
N ARG A 120 18.96 -6.19 -20.38
CA ARG A 120 17.67 -6.89 -20.21
C ARG A 120 16.90 -6.28 -19.06
N ASP A 121 15.61 -6.03 -19.23
CA ASP A 121 14.79 -5.45 -18.16
C ASP A 121 14.37 -6.51 -17.13
N TRP A 122 15.31 -6.90 -16.25
CA TRP A 122 15.03 -7.85 -15.17
C TRP A 122 14.05 -7.29 -14.14
N SER A 123 14.00 -5.96 -13.97
CA SER A 123 13.12 -5.30 -13.02
C SER A 123 11.66 -5.58 -13.37
N THR A 124 11.26 -5.27 -14.61
CA THR A 124 9.92 -5.58 -15.12
C THR A 124 9.62 -7.07 -15.07
N MET A 125 10.58 -7.94 -15.46
CA MET A 125 10.37 -9.39 -15.43
C MET A 125 10.08 -9.92 -14.03
N VAL A 126 10.85 -9.50 -13.02
CA VAL A 126 10.64 -9.94 -11.63
C VAL A 126 9.33 -9.40 -11.07
N ILE A 127 8.96 -8.16 -11.39
CA ILE A 127 7.66 -7.58 -11.03
C ILE A 127 6.53 -8.39 -11.65
N GLU A 128 6.63 -8.75 -12.94
CA GLU A 128 5.63 -9.58 -13.62
C GLU A 128 5.53 -10.99 -13.04
N TRP A 129 6.66 -11.66 -12.78
CA TRP A 129 6.66 -13.01 -12.20
C TRP A 129 6.03 -13.02 -10.81
N THR A 130 6.41 -12.04 -9.98
CA THR A 130 5.85 -11.86 -8.63
C THR A 130 4.37 -11.53 -8.71
N SER A 131 3.97 -10.62 -9.61
CA SER A 131 2.58 -10.20 -9.76
C SER A 131 1.68 -11.29 -10.31
N THR A 132 2.16 -12.07 -11.28
CA THR A 132 1.42 -13.21 -11.84
C THR A 132 1.15 -14.26 -10.77
N TRP A 133 2.18 -14.57 -9.97
CA TRP A 133 2.03 -15.50 -8.85
C TRP A 133 1.10 -14.94 -7.77
N ALA A 134 1.30 -13.69 -7.34
CA ALA A 134 0.49 -13.05 -6.31
C ALA A 134 -0.98 -12.95 -6.72
N ALA A 135 -1.25 -12.65 -8.00
CA ALA A 135 -2.59 -12.67 -8.56
C ALA A 135 -3.23 -14.05 -8.36
N ALA A 136 -2.56 -15.14 -8.74
CA ALA A 136 -3.07 -16.50 -8.56
C ALA A 136 -3.23 -16.92 -7.09
N HIS A 137 -2.32 -16.48 -6.21
CA HIS A 137 -2.36 -16.77 -4.78
C HIS A 137 -3.51 -16.03 -4.07
N PHE A 138 -3.70 -14.75 -4.38
CA PHE A 138 -4.74 -13.91 -3.78
C PHE A 138 -6.07 -13.94 -4.53
N ASP A 139 -6.23 -14.76 -5.56
CA ASP A 139 -7.42 -14.81 -6.43
C ASP A 139 -8.72 -15.31 -5.74
N LEU A 140 -8.66 -15.77 -4.48
CA LEU A 140 -9.83 -16.28 -3.73
C LEU A 140 -10.64 -17.34 -4.52
N ARG A 141 -9.97 -18.14 -5.37
CA ARG A 141 -10.55 -19.22 -6.19
C ARG A 141 -11.52 -18.74 -7.29
N GLN A 142 -11.36 -17.53 -7.82
CA GLN A 142 -12.16 -17.04 -8.95
C GLN A 142 -11.74 -17.65 -10.29
N ALA A 143 -10.46 -17.94 -10.45
CA ALA A 143 -9.83 -18.55 -11.60
C ALA A 143 -10.14 -20.05 -11.66
N ALA A 144 -10.28 -20.57 -12.88
CA ALA A 144 -10.50 -21.99 -13.13
C ALA A 144 -9.28 -22.83 -12.71
N TRP A 145 -8.08 -22.25 -12.80
CA TRP A 145 -6.82 -22.84 -12.35
C TRP A 145 -6.37 -22.07 -11.12
N SER A 146 -6.62 -22.63 -9.94
CA SER A 146 -6.19 -22.04 -8.68
C SER A 146 -4.73 -22.38 -8.40
N SER A 147 -4.02 -21.48 -7.71
CA SER A 147 -2.81 -21.86 -6.98
C SER A 147 -3.10 -23.07 -6.08
N ARG A 148 -2.07 -23.87 -5.81
CA ARG A 148 -2.17 -24.98 -4.85
C ARG A 148 -2.35 -24.49 -3.42
N ALA A 149 -1.98 -23.24 -3.16
CA ALA A 149 -2.11 -22.61 -1.86
C ALA A 149 -3.56 -22.24 -1.52
N GLN A 150 -3.90 -22.32 -0.25
CA GLN A 150 -5.16 -21.91 0.34
C GLN A 150 -5.01 -20.51 0.96
N ASP A 151 -6.15 -19.81 1.13
CA ASP A 151 -6.18 -18.55 1.86
C ASP A 151 -5.88 -18.84 3.34
N GLY A 152 -4.69 -18.43 3.82
CA GLY A 152 -4.16 -18.91 5.10
C GLY A 152 -2.72 -19.41 5.02
N ASP A 153 -2.33 -19.94 3.86
CA ASP A 153 -0.98 -20.45 3.67
C ASP A 153 0.04 -19.31 3.62
N SER A 154 1.26 -19.61 4.07
CA SER A 154 2.44 -18.73 3.95
C SER A 154 2.65 -18.33 2.48
N PRO A 155 2.54 -17.02 2.14
CA PRO A 155 2.82 -16.54 0.79
C PRO A 155 4.23 -16.94 0.31
N TYR A 156 5.26 -16.88 1.15
CA TYR A 156 6.61 -17.24 0.77
C TYR A 156 6.75 -18.74 0.46
N ALA A 157 6.21 -19.61 1.33
CA ALA A 157 6.26 -21.06 1.10
C ALA A 157 5.50 -21.46 -0.17
N ALA A 158 4.34 -20.86 -0.41
CA ALA A 158 3.54 -21.07 -1.62
C ALA A 158 4.29 -20.63 -2.88
N TRP A 159 4.86 -19.42 -2.86
CA TRP A 159 5.70 -18.91 -3.95
C TRP A 159 6.88 -19.85 -4.23
N ARG A 160 7.64 -20.23 -3.19
CA ARG A 160 8.84 -21.05 -3.34
C ARG A 160 8.50 -22.41 -3.96
N ALA A 161 7.43 -23.06 -3.51
CA ALA A 161 6.98 -24.34 -4.06
C ALA A 161 6.65 -24.27 -5.57
N GLU A 162 6.04 -23.17 -6.02
CA GLU A 162 5.73 -22.95 -7.44
C GLU A 162 6.97 -22.53 -8.24
N ALA A 163 7.79 -21.63 -7.70
CA ALA A 163 9.01 -21.12 -8.33
C ALA A 163 10.08 -22.22 -8.52
N MET A 164 10.10 -23.26 -7.68
CA MET A 164 10.98 -24.44 -7.85
C MET A 164 10.68 -25.26 -9.11
N VAL A 165 9.47 -25.15 -9.67
CA VAL A 165 9.08 -25.87 -10.90
C VAL A 165 8.87 -24.95 -12.10
N ASP A 166 8.85 -23.64 -11.89
CA ASP A 166 8.69 -22.63 -12.94
C ASP A 166 9.92 -22.52 -13.84
N ARG A 167 9.73 -22.83 -15.13
CA ARG A 167 10.80 -22.78 -16.14
C ARG A 167 10.98 -21.39 -16.77
N ARG A 168 10.05 -20.46 -16.56
CA ARG A 168 10.09 -19.12 -17.20
C ARG A 168 11.41 -18.39 -16.96
N PRO A 169 11.96 -18.30 -15.73
CA PRO A 169 13.21 -17.58 -15.50
C PRO A 169 14.40 -18.20 -16.24
N GLU A 170 14.48 -19.54 -16.27
CA GLU A 170 15.56 -20.26 -16.96
C GLU A 170 15.48 -20.08 -18.49
N LEU A 171 14.28 -20.11 -19.06
CA LEU A 171 14.04 -19.82 -20.48
C LEU A 171 14.43 -18.39 -20.85
N LEU A 172 14.23 -17.45 -19.93
CA LEU A 172 14.55 -16.04 -20.10
C LEU A 172 16.02 -15.70 -19.75
N GLY A 173 16.84 -16.68 -19.37
CA GLY A 173 18.29 -16.55 -19.24
C GLY A 173 18.85 -16.61 -17.81
N VAL A 174 18.00 -16.74 -16.79
CA VAL A 174 18.43 -16.92 -15.39
C VAL A 174 18.76 -18.40 -15.16
N ARG A 175 19.94 -18.82 -15.63
CA ARG A 175 20.32 -20.24 -15.64
C ARG A 175 20.38 -20.81 -14.22
N GLY A 176 19.71 -21.94 -14.01
CA GLY A 176 19.68 -22.62 -12.72
C GLY A 176 18.78 -21.95 -11.67
N ALA A 177 17.90 -21.02 -12.06
CA ALA A 177 16.99 -20.33 -11.15
C ALA A 177 16.21 -21.30 -10.24
N ARG A 178 15.67 -22.39 -10.76
CA ARG A 178 14.90 -23.36 -9.96
C ARG A 178 15.75 -24.02 -8.87
N ARG A 179 17.02 -24.34 -9.18
CA ARG A 179 17.99 -24.89 -8.22
C ARG A 179 18.34 -23.86 -7.15
N LEU A 180 18.48 -22.59 -7.52
CA LEU A 180 18.77 -21.51 -6.59
C LEU A 180 17.58 -21.25 -5.65
N VAL A 181 16.36 -21.20 -6.18
CA VAL A 181 15.12 -21.11 -5.38
C VAL A 181 15.00 -22.29 -4.41
N ALA A 182 15.28 -23.52 -4.87
CA ALA A 182 15.27 -24.71 -4.01
C ALA A 182 16.33 -24.66 -2.90
N ALA A 183 17.44 -23.93 -3.10
CA ALA A 183 18.49 -23.75 -2.11
C ALA A 183 18.22 -22.62 -1.11
N LEU A 184 17.20 -21.78 -1.35
CA LEU A 184 16.79 -20.76 -0.39
C LEU A 184 16.23 -21.43 0.88
N PRO A 185 16.37 -20.78 2.05
CA PRO A 185 15.77 -21.24 3.30
C PRO A 185 14.24 -21.44 3.19
N ASP A 186 13.71 -22.38 3.97
CA ASP A 186 12.27 -22.59 4.09
C ASP A 186 11.59 -21.48 4.90
N ASP A 187 12.29 -20.92 5.90
CA ASP A 187 11.83 -19.78 6.70
C ASP A 187 12.14 -18.45 5.98
N PRO A 188 11.16 -17.59 5.69
CA PRO A 188 11.39 -16.29 5.06
C PRO A 188 12.30 -15.37 5.88
N ALA A 189 12.28 -15.46 7.22
CA ALA A 189 13.13 -14.62 8.07
C ALA A 189 14.62 -14.90 7.87
N ALA A 190 14.98 -16.14 7.51
CA ALA A 190 16.35 -16.54 7.22
C ALA A 190 16.92 -15.98 5.91
N LEU A 191 16.10 -15.35 5.06
CA LEU A 191 16.59 -14.62 3.89
C LEU A 191 17.33 -13.33 4.27
N VAL A 192 17.00 -12.73 5.41
CA VAL A 192 17.62 -11.49 5.89
C VAL A 192 19.12 -11.67 6.17
N PRO A 193 19.56 -12.63 7.03
CA PRO A 193 20.99 -12.87 7.21
C PRO A 193 21.69 -13.33 5.93
N LEU A 194 21.00 -14.06 5.04
CA LEU A 194 21.54 -14.42 3.74
C LEU A 194 21.78 -13.18 2.85
N ALA A 195 20.85 -12.21 2.85
CA ALA A 195 20.99 -10.95 2.14
C ALA A 195 22.13 -10.10 2.68
N LEU A 196 22.27 -9.99 4.01
CA LEU A 196 23.41 -9.30 4.63
C LEU A 196 24.75 -9.91 4.19
N ALA A 197 24.82 -11.24 4.11
CA ALA A 197 26.04 -11.93 3.72
C ALA A 197 26.36 -11.85 2.22
N ARG A 198 25.36 -11.63 1.36
CA ARG A 198 25.51 -11.75 -0.11
C ARG A 198 25.43 -10.43 -0.86
N LEU A 199 24.59 -9.50 -0.40
CA LEU A 199 24.31 -8.26 -1.13
C LEU A 199 25.24 -7.11 -0.74
N GLY A 200 26.06 -7.25 0.30
CA GLY A 200 26.96 -6.18 0.76
C GLY A 200 26.25 -4.97 1.35
N ILE A 201 24.95 -5.08 1.64
CA ILE A 201 24.15 -4.06 2.32
C ILE A 201 24.31 -4.25 3.83
N GLY A 202 24.61 -3.17 4.56
CA GLY A 202 24.74 -3.22 6.01
C GLY A 202 23.40 -3.45 6.73
N ALA A 203 23.49 -3.87 7.99
CA ALA A 203 22.31 -4.19 8.79
C ALA A 203 21.40 -2.99 9.04
N GLY A 204 21.98 -1.78 9.16
CA GLY A 204 21.21 -0.54 9.35
C GLY A 204 20.44 -0.10 8.10
N GLU A 205 20.96 -0.44 6.92
CA GLU A 205 20.40 0.00 5.63
C GLU A 205 19.44 -1.02 5.01
N LEU A 206 19.49 -2.27 5.45
CA LEU A 206 18.71 -3.36 4.87
C LEU A 206 17.20 -3.08 4.96
N GLU A 207 16.71 -2.48 6.04
CA GLU A 207 15.29 -2.14 6.17
C GLU A 207 14.82 -1.17 5.07
N LEU A 208 15.63 -0.17 4.73
CA LEU A 208 15.33 0.78 3.66
C LEU A 208 15.37 0.08 2.28
N TYR A 209 16.28 -0.88 2.10
CA TYR A 209 16.32 -1.70 0.90
C TYR A 209 15.09 -2.61 0.76
N LEU A 210 14.64 -3.25 1.86
CA LEU A 210 13.42 -4.06 1.87
C LEU A 210 12.18 -3.21 1.58
N HIS A 211 12.13 -1.97 2.09
CA HIS A 211 11.08 -1.03 1.74
C HIS A 211 11.09 -0.67 0.24
N ARG A 212 12.27 -0.45 -0.35
CA ARG A 212 12.44 -0.29 -1.81
C ARG A 212 11.89 -1.49 -2.58
N LEU A 213 12.17 -2.72 -2.12
CA LEU A 213 11.63 -3.94 -2.73
C LEU A 213 10.10 -4.02 -2.60
N ALA A 214 9.55 -3.67 -1.45
CA ALA A 214 8.10 -3.65 -1.23
C ALA A 214 7.38 -2.72 -2.22
N LEU A 215 7.97 -1.54 -2.49
CA LEU A 215 7.44 -0.57 -3.45
C LEU A 215 7.67 -0.93 -4.92
N THR A 216 8.34 -2.04 -5.25
CA THR A 216 8.31 -2.60 -6.62
C THR A 216 6.98 -3.30 -6.92
N VAL A 217 6.24 -3.71 -5.89
CA VAL A 217 4.95 -4.42 -5.98
C VAL A 217 3.95 -3.88 -4.93
N PRO A 218 3.73 -2.56 -4.85
CA PRO A 218 3.03 -1.93 -3.73
C PRO A 218 1.57 -2.39 -3.65
N GLY A 219 0.94 -2.69 -4.80
CA GLY A 219 -0.42 -3.23 -4.85
C GLY A 219 -0.54 -4.58 -4.15
N TRP A 220 0.39 -5.51 -4.37
CA TRP A 220 0.35 -6.84 -3.77
C TRP A 220 0.70 -6.83 -2.29
N VAL A 221 1.67 -6.01 -1.88
CA VAL A 221 1.97 -5.78 -0.46
C VAL A 221 0.75 -5.15 0.23
N GLY A 222 0.13 -4.14 -0.40
CA GLY A 222 -1.08 -3.49 0.11
C GLY A 222 -2.28 -4.43 0.24
N VAL A 223 -2.50 -5.34 -0.72
CA VAL A 223 -3.52 -6.40 -0.63
C VAL A 223 -3.21 -7.36 0.52
N ALA A 224 -1.96 -7.79 0.67
CA ALA A 224 -1.55 -8.67 1.77
C ALA A 224 -1.76 -7.99 3.14
N ARG A 225 -1.42 -6.69 3.26
CA ARG A 225 -1.71 -5.90 4.46
C ARG A 225 -3.20 -5.77 4.73
N GLN A 226 -4.01 -5.55 3.70
CA GLN A 226 -5.46 -5.46 3.85
C GLN A 226 -6.05 -6.76 4.41
N ARG A 227 -5.54 -7.92 4.01
CA ARG A 227 -5.98 -9.23 4.55
C ARG A 227 -5.62 -9.40 6.02
N GLY A 228 -4.44 -8.94 6.43
CA GLY A 228 -4.00 -8.95 7.82
C GLY A 228 -4.63 -7.85 8.70
N TRP A 229 -5.33 -6.89 8.10
CA TRP A 229 -5.79 -5.67 8.79
C TRP A 229 -6.69 -5.97 10.00
N ALA A 230 -7.69 -6.85 9.82
CA ALA A 230 -8.61 -7.20 10.89
C ALA A 230 -7.90 -7.92 12.05
N THR A 231 -6.93 -8.80 11.74
CA THR A 231 -6.09 -9.47 12.73
C THR A 231 -5.30 -8.45 13.56
N GLY A 232 -4.69 -7.46 12.89
CA GLY A 232 -3.97 -6.37 13.56
C GLY A 232 -4.85 -5.52 14.48
N LEU A 233 -6.08 -5.20 14.07
CA LEU A 233 -7.05 -4.47 14.92
C LEU A 233 -7.40 -5.23 16.21
N GLN A 234 -7.28 -6.55 16.22
CA GLN A 234 -7.51 -7.39 17.41
C GLN A 234 -6.22 -7.68 18.20
N GLY A 235 -5.11 -7.02 17.85
CA GLY A 235 -3.80 -7.24 18.48
C GLY A 235 -3.10 -8.55 18.04
N GLY A 236 -3.62 -9.22 17.01
CA GLY A 236 -2.96 -10.36 16.39
C GLY A 236 -1.86 -9.92 15.42
N VAL A 237 -1.09 -10.90 14.96
CA VAL A 237 0.01 -10.69 14.00
C VAL A 237 -0.30 -11.44 12.71
N ASP A 238 -0.04 -10.81 11.56
CA ASP A 238 -0.20 -11.40 10.23
C ASP A 238 1.03 -11.09 9.38
N ASP A 239 1.73 -12.14 8.95
CA ASP A 239 3.02 -12.03 8.25
C ASP A 239 2.90 -12.02 6.74
N ARG A 240 1.69 -12.09 6.17
CA ARG A 240 1.53 -12.25 4.72
C ARG A 240 2.20 -11.13 3.93
N ALA A 241 2.09 -9.89 4.41
CA ALA A 241 2.72 -8.76 3.74
C ALA A 241 4.26 -8.82 3.84
N ALA A 242 4.79 -9.19 5.00
CA ALA A 242 6.22 -9.41 5.22
C ALA A 242 6.76 -10.52 4.31
N GLU A 243 5.98 -11.58 4.10
CA GLU A 243 6.34 -12.68 3.22
C GLU A 243 6.31 -12.32 1.73
N VAL A 244 5.44 -11.40 1.29
CA VAL A 244 5.50 -10.85 -0.08
C VAL A 244 6.79 -10.04 -0.29
N VAL A 245 7.23 -9.28 0.72
CA VAL A 245 8.54 -8.61 0.70
C VAL A 245 9.68 -9.64 0.65
N ALA A 246 9.55 -10.75 1.39
CA ALA A 246 10.51 -11.85 1.37
C ALA A 246 10.61 -12.51 -0.02
N VAL A 247 9.49 -12.68 -0.73
CA VAL A 247 9.47 -13.15 -2.13
C VAL A 247 10.27 -12.20 -3.04
N ARG A 248 10.15 -10.88 -2.83
CA ARG A 248 10.99 -9.94 -3.58
C ARG A 248 12.47 -10.05 -3.21
N LEU A 249 12.81 -10.13 -1.93
CA LEU A 249 14.19 -10.33 -1.51
C LEU A 249 14.79 -11.63 -2.09
N ALA A 250 14.01 -12.71 -2.13
CA ALA A 250 14.40 -13.99 -2.69
C ALA A 250 14.75 -13.90 -4.18
N TRP A 251 13.98 -13.16 -4.98
CA TRP A 251 14.32 -12.94 -6.39
C TRP A 251 15.62 -12.18 -6.56
N ASP A 252 15.88 -11.15 -5.74
CA ASP A 252 17.12 -10.39 -5.79
C ASP A 252 18.33 -11.28 -5.45
N LEU A 253 18.20 -12.16 -4.45
CA LEU A 253 19.21 -13.17 -4.12
C LEU A 253 19.44 -14.16 -5.28
N VAL A 254 18.36 -14.66 -5.90
CA VAL A 254 18.44 -15.59 -7.04
C VAL A 254 19.14 -14.93 -8.23
N LEU A 255 18.79 -13.68 -8.55
CA LEU A 255 19.44 -12.93 -9.62
C LEU A 255 20.91 -12.65 -9.28
N HIS A 256 21.20 -12.25 -8.04
CA HIS A 256 22.56 -11.97 -7.57
C HIS A 256 23.48 -13.18 -7.77
N GLU A 257 22.99 -14.39 -7.45
CA GLU A 257 23.73 -15.64 -7.63
C GLU A 257 23.80 -16.12 -9.09
N ALA A 258 22.70 -16.02 -9.84
CA ALA A 258 22.62 -16.55 -11.20
C ALA A 258 23.35 -15.68 -12.24
N LEU A 259 23.32 -14.37 -12.07
CA LEU A 259 23.78 -13.38 -13.05
C LEU A 259 25.00 -12.59 -12.58
N GLY A 260 25.40 -12.72 -11.31
CA GLY A 260 26.56 -12.03 -10.75
C GLY A 260 27.88 -12.57 -11.32
N ASP A 261 28.24 -12.15 -12.52
CA ASP A 261 29.60 -12.24 -13.05
C ASP A 261 30.48 -11.09 -12.52
N GLY A 262 31.77 -11.07 -12.87
CA GLY A 262 32.71 -10.08 -12.35
C GLY A 262 32.31 -8.62 -12.61
N ALA A 263 31.75 -8.33 -13.79
CA ALA A 263 31.34 -6.97 -14.16
C ALA A 263 30.02 -6.58 -13.50
N ALA A 264 29.04 -7.48 -13.49
CA ALA A 264 27.75 -7.26 -12.84
C ALA A 264 27.90 -7.09 -11.32
N ARG A 265 28.74 -7.92 -10.66
CA ARG A 265 29.05 -7.78 -9.23
C ARG A 265 29.73 -6.46 -8.92
N ALA A 266 30.74 -6.06 -9.70
CA ALA A 266 31.40 -4.77 -9.51
C ALA A 266 30.43 -3.59 -9.68
N ALA A 267 29.49 -3.67 -10.64
CA ALA A 267 28.45 -2.67 -10.82
C ALA A 267 27.48 -2.62 -9.62
N TRP A 268 27.12 -3.78 -9.07
CA TRP A 268 26.30 -3.87 -7.85
C TRP A 268 27.01 -3.28 -6.64
N ASP A 269 28.27 -3.64 -6.40
CA ASP A 269 29.05 -3.12 -5.28
C ASP A 269 29.20 -1.59 -5.36
N ALA A 270 29.43 -1.06 -6.56
CA ALA A 270 29.47 0.40 -6.79
C ALA A 270 28.10 1.06 -6.54
N ALA A 271 27.01 0.40 -6.91
CA ALA A 271 25.66 0.90 -6.69
C ALA A 271 25.29 0.92 -5.19
N VAL A 272 25.64 -0.13 -4.44
CA VAL A 272 25.48 -0.21 -2.98
C VAL A 272 26.28 0.89 -2.30
N ALA A 273 27.57 1.06 -2.64
CA ALA A 273 28.42 2.11 -2.07
C ALA A 273 27.87 3.53 -2.33
N ARG A 274 27.26 3.77 -3.49
CA ARG A 274 26.61 5.05 -3.82
C ARG A 274 25.29 5.24 -3.08
N ALA A 275 24.50 4.19 -2.93
CA ALA A 275 23.21 4.26 -2.24
C ALA A 275 23.40 4.39 -0.72
N PHE A 276 24.44 3.77 -0.15
CA PHE A 276 24.67 3.69 1.28
C PHE A 276 26.10 4.15 1.63
N PRO A 277 26.40 5.45 1.48
CA PRO A 277 27.74 5.99 1.74
C PRO A 277 28.09 5.92 3.24
N ALA A 278 29.32 5.48 3.54
CA ALA A 278 29.82 5.30 4.91
C ALA A 278 29.86 6.58 5.76
N SER A 279 29.91 7.76 5.12
CA SER A 279 29.95 9.07 5.77
C SER A 279 28.81 9.96 5.30
N SER A 280 27.57 9.53 5.50
CA SER A 280 26.47 10.47 5.72
C SER A 280 25.35 9.74 6.42
N ALA A 281 25.24 9.96 7.73
CA ALA A 281 23.92 10.04 8.33
C ALA A 281 23.11 11.03 7.48
N GLU A 282 22.12 10.54 6.75
CA GLU A 282 20.90 11.31 6.46
C GLU A 282 21.08 12.68 5.78
N ALA A 283 22.15 12.89 4.98
CA ALA A 283 22.31 14.17 4.30
C ALA A 283 21.30 14.25 3.14
N MET A 284 20.10 14.70 3.47
CA MET A 284 19.04 15.04 2.54
C MET A 284 19.60 15.88 1.41
N SER A 285 19.23 15.55 0.16
CA SER A 285 19.75 16.27 -1.00
C SER A 285 19.50 17.77 -0.82
N PRO A 286 20.43 18.65 -1.25
CA PRO A 286 20.20 20.10 -1.23
C PRO A 286 18.86 20.47 -1.86
N ASP A 287 18.51 19.76 -2.92
CA ASP A 287 17.27 19.96 -3.64
C ASP A 287 16.02 19.70 -2.81
N LEU A 288 15.98 18.57 -2.09
CA LEU A 288 14.86 18.25 -1.21
C LEU A 288 14.80 19.20 -0.01
N ARG A 289 15.95 19.64 0.53
CA ARG A 289 16.00 20.64 1.61
C ARG A 289 15.36 21.96 1.18
N GLU A 290 15.70 22.46 0.00
CA GLU A 290 15.10 23.69 -0.54
C GLU A 290 13.58 23.54 -0.74
N GLU A 291 13.14 22.42 -1.31
CA GLU A 291 11.71 22.16 -1.53
C GLU A 291 10.91 22.07 -0.23
N LEU A 292 11.46 21.47 0.82
CA LEU A 292 10.81 21.41 2.12
C LEU A 292 10.66 22.79 2.76
N VAL A 293 11.70 23.64 2.69
CA VAL A 293 11.62 25.02 3.18
C VAL A 293 10.56 25.83 2.43
N LEU A 294 10.48 25.66 1.10
CA LEU A 294 9.45 26.31 0.29
C LEU A 294 8.04 25.81 0.64
N HIS A 295 7.91 24.51 0.93
CA HIS A 295 6.64 23.91 1.34
C HIS A 295 6.18 24.44 2.70
N ASP A 296 7.06 24.46 3.69
CA ASP A 296 6.76 24.98 5.02
C ASP A 296 6.31 26.45 4.95
N ALA A 297 7.03 27.27 4.18
CA ALA A 297 6.64 28.67 3.95
C ALA A 297 5.26 28.81 3.30
N TYR A 298 4.93 27.93 2.35
CA TYR A 298 3.63 27.89 1.70
C TYR A 298 2.50 27.52 2.68
N GLU A 299 2.72 26.50 3.51
CA GLU A 299 1.74 26.06 4.52
C GLU A 299 1.53 27.12 5.60
N LEU A 300 2.59 27.74 6.11
CA LEU A 300 2.52 28.84 7.07
C LEU A 300 1.72 30.02 6.51
N ALA A 301 1.97 30.41 5.25
CA ALA A 301 1.23 31.49 4.61
C ALA A 301 -0.27 31.14 4.45
N ALA A 302 -0.61 29.88 4.20
CA ALA A 302 -2.01 29.42 4.15
C ALA A 302 -2.66 29.41 5.54
N GLN A 303 -1.91 28.96 6.55
CA GLN A 303 -2.33 28.96 7.95
C GLN A 303 -2.62 30.38 8.43
N ASP A 304 -1.73 31.34 8.17
CA ASP A 304 -1.91 32.75 8.55
C ASP A 304 -3.19 33.35 7.95
N ARG A 305 -3.44 33.08 6.65
CA ARG A 305 -4.69 33.52 5.99
C ARG A 305 -5.93 32.91 6.65
N LEU A 306 -5.89 31.61 6.96
CA LEU A 306 -7.01 30.91 7.59
C LEU A 306 -7.25 31.42 9.02
N LEU A 307 -6.20 31.59 9.81
CA LEU A 307 -6.27 32.14 11.17
C LEU A 307 -6.83 33.56 11.18
N ALA A 308 -6.41 34.40 10.23
CA ALA A 308 -6.98 35.74 10.06
C ALA A 308 -8.48 35.67 9.72
N ALA A 309 -8.88 34.81 8.77
CA ALA A 309 -10.28 34.63 8.40
C ALA A 309 -11.14 34.14 9.58
N ILE A 310 -10.66 33.16 10.35
CA ILE A 310 -11.35 32.65 11.55
C ILE A 310 -11.47 33.75 12.61
N SER A 311 -10.41 34.53 12.82
CA SER A 311 -10.37 35.61 13.83
C SER A 311 -11.30 36.77 13.49
N THR A 312 -11.57 37.01 12.20
CA THR A 312 -12.49 38.05 11.72
C THR A 312 -13.93 37.53 11.54
N GLY A 313 -14.16 36.23 11.64
CA GLY A 313 -15.47 35.61 11.51
C GLY A 313 -16.41 36.02 12.64
N GLY A 314 -17.36 36.92 12.34
CA GLY A 314 -18.40 37.31 13.29
C GLY A 314 -19.31 36.13 13.64
N VAL A 315 -19.79 36.09 14.88
CA VAL A 315 -20.84 35.15 15.31
C VAL A 315 -22.08 35.41 14.44
N ALA A 316 -22.43 34.43 13.60
CA ALA A 316 -23.68 34.49 12.84
C ALA A 316 -24.85 34.62 13.83
N PRO A 317 -25.80 35.54 13.59
CA PRO A 317 -26.95 35.72 14.49
C PRO A 317 -27.67 34.39 14.67
N THR A 318 -28.00 34.04 15.92
CA THR A 318 -28.73 32.81 16.24
C THR A 318 -30.07 32.85 15.52
N PRO A 319 -30.29 32.03 14.48
CA PRO A 319 -31.57 32.02 13.79
C PRO A 319 -32.63 31.54 14.76
N GLY A 320 -33.86 32.05 14.63
CA GLY A 320 -35.01 31.41 15.27
C GLY A 320 -35.15 29.94 14.83
N ARG A 321 -36.14 29.22 15.38
CA ARG A 321 -36.39 27.82 15.00
C ARG A 321 -36.43 27.67 13.47
N PRO A 322 -35.56 26.85 12.85
CA PRO A 322 -35.54 26.72 11.40
C PRO A 322 -36.83 26.07 10.91
N ALA A 323 -37.30 26.49 9.73
CA ALA A 323 -38.41 25.84 9.04
C ALA A 323 -38.02 24.46 8.49
N LEU A 324 -36.73 24.28 8.17
CA LEU A 324 -36.14 23.02 7.75
C LEU A 324 -34.79 22.83 8.45
N GLN A 325 -34.63 21.71 9.14
CA GLN A 325 -33.35 21.27 9.68
C GLN A 325 -32.96 19.94 9.03
N ALA A 326 -31.84 19.92 8.31
CA ALA A 326 -31.34 18.74 7.63
C ALA A 326 -30.03 18.25 8.25
N VAL A 327 -29.88 16.93 8.37
CA VAL A 327 -28.68 16.29 8.91
C VAL A 327 -27.90 15.69 7.75
N PHE A 328 -26.62 16.07 7.65
CA PHE A 328 -25.69 15.56 6.66
C PHE A 328 -24.51 14.85 7.34
N CYS A 329 -23.73 14.09 6.57
CA CYS A 329 -22.45 13.61 7.07
C CYS A 329 -21.56 14.80 7.46
N ILE A 330 -20.74 14.64 8.50
CA ILE A 330 -19.73 15.64 8.89
C ILE A 330 -18.59 15.79 7.86
N ASP A 331 -18.51 14.86 6.91
CA ASP A 331 -17.55 14.86 5.82
C ASP A 331 -17.62 16.16 4.98
N VAL A 332 -16.46 16.76 4.69
CA VAL A 332 -16.31 18.03 3.95
C VAL A 332 -16.93 18.00 2.55
N ARG A 333 -17.07 16.81 1.94
CA ARG A 333 -17.75 16.67 0.63
C ARG A 333 -19.24 17.02 0.71
N SER A 334 -19.85 16.89 1.89
CA SER A 334 -21.24 17.30 2.11
C SER A 334 -21.38 18.82 2.23
N GLU A 335 -20.29 19.57 2.46
CA GLU A 335 -20.34 21.01 2.73
C GLU A 335 -20.90 21.80 1.55
N VAL A 336 -20.60 21.40 0.31
CA VAL A 336 -21.13 22.08 -0.89
C VAL A 336 -22.66 21.98 -0.93
N PHE A 337 -23.23 20.82 -0.63
CA PHE A 337 -24.67 20.62 -0.55
C PHE A 337 -25.29 21.39 0.59
N ARG A 338 -24.65 21.37 1.77
CA ARG A 338 -25.10 22.10 2.96
C ARG A 338 -25.19 23.59 2.70
N ARG A 339 -24.13 24.18 2.15
CA ARG A 339 -24.06 25.61 1.82
C ARG A 339 -25.02 26.00 0.70
N ALA A 340 -25.23 25.14 -0.29
CA ALA A 340 -26.25 25.37 -1.30
C ALA A 340 -27.64 25.43 -0.67
N LEU A 341 -27.98 24.45 0.18
CA LEU A 341 -29.28 24.36 0.82
C LEU A 341 -29.56 25.52 1.80
N GLU A 342 -28.56 25.93 2.59
CA GLU A 342 -28.66 27.09 3.50
C GLU A 342 -28.81 28.42 2.74
N ARG A 343 -28.26 28.51 1.53
CA ARG A 343 -28.34 29.72 0.70
C ARG A 343 -29.73 29.95 0.12
N GLU A 344 -30.51 28.88 -0.10
CA GLU A 344 -31.86 28.98 -0.67
C GLU A 344 -32.82 29.74 0.24
N HIS A 345 -32.69 29.63 1.57
CA HIS A 345 -33.58 30.34 2.48
C HIS A 345 -32.99 30.53 3.90
N PRO A 346 -33.11 31.72 4.54
CA PRO A 346 -32.55 32.00 5.86
C PRO A 346 -33.07 31.13 7.02
N SER A 347 -34.21 30.46 6.82
CA SER A 347 -34.80 29.55 7.83
C SER A 347 -34.40 28.09 7.62
N VAL A 348 -33.49 27.80 6.70
CA VAL A 348 -32.95 26.46 6.47
C VAL A 348 -31.62 26.35 7.19
N ALA A 349 -31.46 25.30 7.98
CA ALA A 349 -30.22 25.04 8.72
C ALA A 349 -29.75 23.60 8.50
N THR A 350 -28.44 23.39 8.40
CA THR A 350 -27.86 22.05 8.31
C THR A 350 -26.95 21.75 9.49
N ILE A 351 -26.94 20.49 9.93
CA ILE A 351 -26.00 20.00 10.93
C ILE A 351 -25.22 18.81 10.36
N GLY A 352 -23.97 18.67 10.79
CA GLY A 352 -23.13 17.53 10.47
C GLY A 352 -23.22 16.47 11.56
N PHE A 353 -23.28 15.21 11.18
CA PHE A 353 -23.22 14.05 12.08
C PHE A 353 -22.21 13.02 11.55
N ALA A 354 -21.47 12.38 12.44
CA ALA A 354 -20.50 11.35 12.05
C ALA A 354 -21.25 10.12 11.51
N GLY A 355 -20.88 9.68 10.31
CA GLY A 355 -21.62 8.69 9.54
C GLY A 355 -21.65 7.30 10.20
N PHE A 356 -22.76 7.00 10.87
CA PHE A 356 -23.23 5.67 11.27
C PHE A 356 -24.41 5.88 12.25
N PHE A 357 -25.61 5.39 11.93
CA PHE A 357 -26.80 5.56 12.78
C PHE A 357 -26.78 4.67 14.05
N GLY A 358 -25.61 4.33 14.59
CA GLY A 358 -25.49 3.51 15.80
C GLY A 358 -25.70 2.00 15.58
N ALA A 359 -26.06 1.54 14.37
CA ALA A 359 -26.43 0.15 14.11
C ALA A 359 -25.28 -0.69 13.55
N SER A 360 -24.44 -1.27 14.43
CA SER A 360 -23.31 -2.11 14.01
C SER A 360 -23.76 -3.52 13.65
N LEU A 361 -23.92 -3.80 12.36
CA LEU A 361 -24.51 -5.05 11.88
C LEU A 361 -23.72 -5.72 10.76
N GLU A 362 -23.83 -7.03 10.66
CA GLU A 362 -23.40 -7.84 9.53
C GLU A 362 -24.65 -8.19 8.72
N TYR A 363 -24.64 -7.92 7.42
CA TYR A 363 -25.73 -8.32 6.54
C TYR A 363 -25.33 -9.58 5.77
N VAL A 364 -26.06 -10.68 6.00
CA VAL A 364 -25.81 -11.99 5.36
C VAL A 364 -26.85 -12.21 4.27
N PRO A 365 -26.48 -12.11 2.98
CA PRO A 365 -27.45 -12.34 1.90
C PRO A 365 -27.86 -13.80 1.84
N LEU A 366 -29.12 -14.07 1.45
CA LEU A 366 -29.71 -15.39 1.43
C LEU A 366 -28.90 -16.32 0.50
N GLY A 367 -28.43 -17.44 1.06
CA GLY A 367 -27.56 -18.40 0.38
C GLY A 367 -26.06 -18.15 0.52
N HIS A 368 -25.65 -17.25 1.42
CA HIS A 368 -24.25 -17.13 1.88
C HIS A 368 -24.11 -17.65 3.30
N ALA A 369 -22.92 -18.17 3.62
CA ALA A 369 -22.57 -18.57 4.97
C ALA A 369 -22.17 -17.38 5.85
N HIS A 370 -21.63 -16.31 5.24
CA HIS A 370 -21.15 -15.11 5.91
C HIS A 370 -21.58 -13.86 5.13
N GLY A 371 -21.65 -12.74 5.83
CA GLY A 371 -22.08 -11.44 5.32
C GLY A 371 -20.97 -10.39 5.30
N GLY A 372 -21.34 -9.19 4.86
CA GLY A 372 -20.48 -8.02 4.90
C GLY A 372 -20.74 -7.20 6.15
N ALA A 373 -19.68 -6.74 6.83
CA ALA A 373 -19.78 -5.77 7.92
C ALA A 373 -20.38 -4.45 7.38
N ARG A 374 -21.48 -4.00 7.99
CA ARG A 374 -22.18 -2.74 7.73
C ARG A 374 -22.02 -1.81 8.93
N CYS A 375 -20.78 -1.54 9.28
CA CYS A 375 -20.39 -0.67 10.37
C CYS A 375 -19.06 0.02 10.05
N PRO A 376 -18.71 1.10 10.77
CA PRO A 376 -17.37 1.68 10.72
C PRO A 376 -16.29 0.61 10.87
N VAL A 377 -15.17 0.75 10.15
CA VAL A 377 -14.06 -0.23 10.12
C VAL A 377 -13.47 -0.54 11.49
N LEU A 378 -13.64 0.38 12.46
CA LEU A 378 -13.16 0.25 13.84
C LEU A 378 -14.11 -0.57 14.73
N LEU A 379 -15.31 -0.92 14.25
CA LEU A 379 -16.32 -1.63 15.03
C LEU A 379 -16.50 -3.04 14.49
N THR A 380 -16.56 -4.01 15.39
CA THR A 380 -17.03 -5.36 15.08
C THR A 380 -18.55 -5.36 15.06
N PRO A 381 -19.21 -5.91 14.02
CA PRO A 381 -20.65 -6.12 14.02
C PRO A 381 -21.12 -6.85 15.27
N ARG A 382 -22.17 -6.32 15.92
CA ARG A 382 -22.78 -6.96 17.11
C ARG A 382 -24.05 -7.75 16.77
N HIS A 383 -24.63 -7.48 15.62
CA HIS A 383 -25.86 -8.10 15.16
C HIS A 383 -25.67 -8.68 13.78
N VAL A 384 -26.06 -9.94 13.58
CA VAL A 384 -26.08 -10.58 12.28
C VAL A 384 -27.51 -10.54 11.75
N ILE A 385 -27.70 -9.91 10.60
CA ILE A 385 -28.98 -9.71 9.93
C ILE A 385 -29.00 -10.58 8.67
N PRO A 386 -29.55 -11.81 8.74
CA PRO A 386 -29.75 -12.63 7.56
C PRO A 386 -30.88 -12.08 6.70
N GLU A 387 -30.67 -12.01 5.38
CA GLU A 387 -31.73 -11.73 4.41
C GLU A 387 -32.80 -12.81 4.50
N SER A 388 -34.06 -12.39 4.65
CA SER A 388 -35.23 -13.27 4.63
C SER A 388 -36.26 -12.76 3.62
N VAL A 389 -37.17 -13.64 3.22
CA VAL A 389 -38.27 -13.31 2.31
C VAL A 389 -39.49 -12.97 3.15
N ALA A 390 -39.98 -11.74 3.00
CA ALA A 390 -41.11 -11.25 3.79
C ALA A 390 -42.35 -12.12 3.56
N GLY A 391 -42.96 -12.60 4.66
CA GLY A 391 -44.18 -13.40 4.62
C GLY A 391 -44.01 -14.87 4.20
N ALA A 392 -42.79 -15.31 3.90
CA ALA A 392 -42.53 -16.68 3.49
C ALA A 392 -42.46 -17.65 4.68
N GLY A 393 -43.08 -18.83 4.51
CA GLY A 393 -42.90 -19.95 5.45
C GLY A 393 -41.48 -20.55 5.37
N VAL A 394 -41.17 -21.48 6.28
CA VAL A 394 -39.89 -22.21 6.28
C VAL A 394 -39.69 -22.99 4.98
N ASP A 395 -40.75 -23.61 4.47
CA ASP A 395 -40.72 -24.42 3.24
C ASP A 395 -40.51 -23.54 2.00
N GLU A 396 -41.24 -22.43 1.90
CA GLU A 396 -41.12 -21.47 0.80
C GLU A 396 -39.75 -20.78 0.76
N THR A 397 -39.19 -20.45 1.94
CA THR A 397 -37.81 -19.93 2.04
C THR A 397 -36.78 -20.97 1.57
N SER A 398 -36.99 -22.24 1.91
CA SER A 398 -36.12 -23.35 1.48
C SER A 398 -36.18 -23.58 -0.03
N GLU A 399 -37.37 -23.48 -0.62
CA GLU A 399 -37.57 -23.57 -2.07
C GLU A 399 -36.87 -22.43 -2.80
N LEU A 400 -37.05 -21.19 -2.34
CA LEU A 400 -36.40 -19.99 -2.91
C LEU A 400 -34.88 -20.05 -2.79
N LEU A 401 -34.37 -20.53 -1.65
CA LEU A 401 -32.94 -20.80 -1.47
C LEU A 401 -32.45 -21.85 -2.47
N GLY A 402 -33.19 -22.95 -2.65
CA GLY A 402 -32.92 -23.99 -3.63
C GLY A 402 -32.83 -23.44 -5.05
N LEU A 403 -33.80 -22.62 -5.46
CA LEU A 403 -33.82 -21.96 -6.77
C LEU A 403 -32.64 -20.99 -6.96
N ARG A 404 -32.32 -20.16 -5.97
CA ARG A 404 -31.16 -19.25 -6.02
C ARG A 404 -29.85 -20.02 -6.14
N LEU A 405 -29.66 -21.08 -5.35
CA LEU A 405 -28.47 -21.92 -5.40
C LEU A 405 -28.38 -22.67 -6.74
N MET A 406 -29.49 -23.17 -7.28
CA MET A 406 -29.52 -23.78 -8.61
C MET A 406 -29.15 -22.79 -9.70
N ARG A 407 -29.71 -21.57 -9.71
CA ARG A 407 -29.32 -20.52 -10.68
C ARG A 407 -27.83 -20.17 -10.58
N ARG A 408 -27.29 -20.05 -9.35
CA ARG A 408 -25.85 -19.84 -9.14
C ARG A 408 -25.01 -21.00 -9.66
N ARG A 409 -25.41 -22.24 -9.39
CA ARG A 409 -24.73 -23.45 -9.89
C ARG A 409 -24.78 -23.52 -11.42
N ALA A 410 -25.93 -23.24 -12.03
CA ALA A 410 -26.09 -23.20 -13.48
C ALA A 410 -25.23 -22.10 -14.11
N ALA A 411 -25.24 -20.88 -13.56
CA ALA A 411 -24.39 -19.78 -14.02
C ALA A 411 -22.90 -20.12 -13.88
N LYS A 412 -22.49 -20.74 -12.77
CA LYS A 412 -21.11 -21.20 -12.55
C LYS A 412 -20.72 -22.31 -13.53
N ALA A 413 -21.60 -23.30 -13.75
CA ALA A 413 -21.38 -24.37 -14.71
C ALA A 413 -21.28 -23.82 -16.14
N TRP A 414 -22.16 -22.90 -16.54
CA TRP A 414 -22.12 -22.21 -17.83
C TRP A 414 -20.84 -21.39 -18.01
N LYS A 415 -20.45 -20.60 -17.00
CA LYS A 415 -19.17 -19.88 -17.00
C LYS A 415 -17.98 -20.84 -17.13
N SER A 416 -17.99 -21.95 -16.40
CA SER A 416 -16.93 -22.97 -16.46
C SER A 416 -16.87 -23.63 -17.83
N PHE A 417 -18.02 -23.94 -18.43
CA PHE A 417 -18.12 -24.48 -19.79
C PHE A 417 -17.57 -23.49 -20.83
N ARG A 418 -17.91 -22.20 -20.74
CA ARG A 418 -17.40 -21.17 -21.67
C ARG A 418 -15.89 -20.99 -21.59
N VAL A 419 -15.29 -21.15 -20.40
CA VAL A 419 -13.88 -20.86 -20.14
C VAL A 419 -12.99 -22.11 -20.15
N ALA A 420 -13.57 -23.32 -20.15
CA ALA A 420 -12.80 -24.55 -20.19
C ALA A 420 -12.18 -24.80 -21.57
N ALA A 421 -10.90 -25.19 -21.58
CA ALA A 421 -10.10 -25.37 -22.78
C ALA A 421 -10.65 -26.40 -23.79
N VAL A 422 -11.42 -27.39 -23.31
CA VAL A 422 -11.99 -28.45 -24.15
C VAL A 422 -13.32 -28.03 -24.77
N SER A 423 -14.09 -27.19 -24.09
CA SER A 423 -15.44 -26.78 -24.52
C SER A 423 -15.48 -25.41 -25.17
N SER A 424 -14.43 -24.60 -25.08
CA SER A 424 -14.37 -23.27 -25.69
C SER A 424 -14.55 -23.30 -27.21
N PHE A 425 -13.91 -24.26 -27.90
CA PHE A 425 -14.07 -24.43 -29.35
C PHE A 425 -15.49 -24.86 -29.74
N ALA A 426 -16.02 -25.89 -29.08
CA ALA A 426 -17.40 -26.34 -29.33
C ALA A 426 -18.43 -25.26 -28.98
N PHE A 427 -18.18 -24.44 -27.95
CA PHE A 427 -19.04 -23.32 -27.57
C PHE A 427 -19.04 -22.22 -28.63
N VAL A 428 -17.88 -21.81 -29.13
CA VAL A 428 -17.75 -20.82 -30.21
C VAL A 428 -18.46 -21.32 -31.47
N GLU A 429 -18.21 -22.58 -31.86
CA GLU A 429 -18.81 -23.22 -33.03
C GLU A 429 -20.34 -23.36 -32.92
N THR A 430 -20.87 -23.73 -31.75
CA THR A 430 -22.32 -23.88 -31.56
C THR A 430 -23.07 -22.56 -31.35
N MET A 431 -22.42 -21.53 -30.83
CA MET A 431 -23.04 -20.21 -30.59
C MET A 431 -22.84 -19.21 -31.74
N GLY A 432 -22.00 -19.54 -32.73
CA GLY A 432 -21.79 -18.71 -33.93
C GLY A 432 -21.10 -17.37 -33.65
N LEU A 433 -20.21 -17.33 -32.66
CA LEU A 433 -19.29 -16.23 -32.38
C LEU A 433 -17.96 -16.48 -33.11
#